data_AF-A0A2J0LST2-F1
#
_entry.id   AF-A0A2J0LST2-F1
#
_cell.length_a   1.000
_cell.length_b   1.000
_cell.length_c   1.000
_cell.angle_alpha   90.00
_cell.angle_beta   90.00
_cell.angle_gamma   90.00
#
_symmetry.space_group_name_H-M   'P 1'
#
loop_
_entity.id
_entity.type
_entity.pdbx_description
1 polymer ?
#
loop_
_entity_poly.entity_id
_entity_poly.type
_entity_poly.pdbx_seq_one_letter_code
_entity_poly.pdbx_strand_id
1 'polypeptide(L)'
;MAVKYLPVFLITLLLSLFLTPLVRRMALRYNFVAKPKNDRWNKRVIPICGGIAIFVSFFISFLIFERGNSLFFPLLAGSTAVFITGLIDDIFSIKPYSKLFAQIIIATFMCIFGISFKVLPVDFLNIFVTIFWFVAIMNAFNLLDNMDGLCAGITVISAGIIFVHYGFHAGSSAAMIGLILGAAALGFLRYNFNPAKIFMGDCGSMFIGFVIAAISVMGTWRGTSNILGTLAVPVLVLGVPVFDTILVTLNRRASGRHFYDGGKDHTSHRLVVLGMSERRAVLTLYFISLCCGLIAFAYTKLNVTAVIVLFMAAALLMLFFGIFLSRVRVYAAEPKKHTNGNHISLGGMIYHKQKMFEIMIDLFIISASYVGAYLLRYEGILVPVNARLIVESLPIIIIIKLSFFYSFGLYKAVWEYAGFHDLFNVIKAVTFSCISSIIALVFLFRIQGYSRAVFVIDWLLLLTAASGARFVMRMFREYFNFDSKSGKRILIMGAGDAGEYLLRGIRYNRKLSYMPVGFIDDNLEKHGRNIHGVPIIGSRHNIPQLVKKYKIDELFLAIPSMNDASHEEIMDICSSNNIVFKKMSDIALW
;
A
#
# COMPACT_ATOMS: atom_id res chain seq x y z
N MET A 1 -11.17 14.88 -32.25
CA MET A 1 -11.18 15.00 -30.77
C MET A 1 -9.77 15.22 -30.21
N ALA A 2 -8.79 14.36 -30.52
CA ALA A 2 -7.38 14.51 -30.09
C ALA A 2 -6.73 15.88 -30.43
N VAL A 3 -7.07 16.45 -31.60
CA VAL A 3 -6.53 17.74 -32.06
C VAL A 3 -6.86 18.92 -31.12
N LYS A 4 -7.97 18.86 -30.36
CA LYS A 4 -8.33 19.94 -29.40
C LYS A 4 -7.53 19.86 -28.09
N TYR A 5 -7.15 18.66 -27.67
CA TYR A 5 -6.45 18.43 -26.39
C TYR A 5 -4.93 18.56 -26.53
N LEU A 6 -4.39 18.26 -27.70
CA LEU A 6 -2.94 18.30 -27.94
C LEU A 6 -2.30 19.67 -27.68
N PRO A 7 -2.86 20.81 -28.15
CA PRO A 7 -2.31 22.13 -27.84
C PRO A 7 -2.32 22.43 -26.34
N VAL A 8 -3.41 22.10 -25.64
CA VAL A 8 -3.54 22.30 -24.20
C VAL A 8 -2.46 21.53 -23.45
N PHE A 9 -2.29 20.26 -23.78
CA PHE A 9 -1.25 19.41 -23.19
C PHE A 9 0.16 19.96 -23.44
N LEU A 10 0.50 20.25 -24.71
CA LEU A 10 1.84 20.71 -25.08
C LEU A 10 2.17 22.07 -24.47
N ILE A 11 1.26 23.04 -24.52
CA ILE A 11 1.47 24.37 -23.94
C ILE A 11 1.69 24.26 -22.43
N THR A 12 0.82 23.51 -21.72
CA THR A 12 0.94 23.35 -20.27
C THR A 12 2.24 22.63 -19.88
N LEU A 13 2.61 21.57 -20.62
CA LEU A 13 3.83 20.81 -20.41
C LEU A 13 5.08 21.68 -20.62
N LEU A 14 5.12 22.44 -21.72
CA LEU A 14 6.24 23.33 -22.04
C LEU A 14 6.37 24.46 -21.02
N LEU A 15 5.26 25.05 -20.57
CA LEU A 15 5.26 26.03 -19.49
C LEU A 15 5.89 25.45 -18.22
N SER A 16 5.48 24.25 -17.81
CA SER A 16 6.02 23.62 -16.59
C SER A 16 7.49 23.23 -16.73
N LEU A 17 7.89 22.69 -17.89
CA LEU A 17 9.29 22.39 -18.21
C LEU A 17 10.17 23.64 -18.17
N PHE A 18 9.66 24.79 -18.62
CA PHE A 18 10.39 26.06 -18.60
C PHE A 18 10.40 26.74 -17.23
N LEU A 19 9.26 26.78 -16.53
CA LEU A 19 9.10 27.46 -15.25
C LEU A 19 9.81 26.73 -14.11
N THR A 20 9.84 25.39 -14.12
CA THR A 20 10.49 24.61 -13.05
C THR A 20 11.97 24.97 -12.83
N PRO A 21 12.85 25.02 -13.85
CA PRO A 21 14.23 25.44 -13.66
C PRO A 21 14.36 26.93 -13.30
N LEU A 22 13.45 27.80 -13.73
CA LEU A 22 13.44 29.21 -13.34
C LEU A 22 13.13 29.37 -11.84
N VAL A 23 12.06 28.73 -11.37
CA VAL A 23 11.68 28.68 -9.95
C VAL A 23 12.82 28.10 -9.11
N ARG A 24 13.47 27.02 -9.59
CA ARG A 24 14.65 26.45 -8.93
C ARG A 24 15.78 27.45 -8.76
N ARG A 25 16.10 28.26 -9.79
CA ARG A 25 17.15 29.29 -9.70
C ARG A 25 16.76 30.38 -8.70
N MET A 26 15.51 30.82 -8.72
CA MET A 26 15.01 31.83 -7.76
C MET A 26 15.05 31.32 -6.33
N ALA A 27 14.58 30.10 -6.08
CA ALA A 27 14.58 29.49 -4.76
C ALA A 27 16.01 29.35 -4.20
N LEU A 28 17.00 29.01 -5.04
CA LEU A 28 18.42 29.03 -4.66
C LEU A 28 18.92 30.46 -4.35
N ARG A 29 18.53 31.46 -5.16
CA ARG A 29 18.95 32.86 -4.98
C ARG A 29 18.44 33.46 -3.66
N TYR A 30 17.21 33.14 -3.29
CA TYR A 30 16.56 33.64 -2.06
C TYR A 30 16.70 32.69 -0.86
N ASN A 31 17.49 31.62 -1.00
CA ASN A 31 17.74 30.62 0.04
C ASN A 31 16.47 29.90 0.57
N PHE A 32 15.46 29.74 -0.30
CA PHE A 32 14.29 28.89 -0.05
C PHE A 32 14.65 27.42 -0.29
N VAL A 33 15.31 26.82 0.69
CA VAL A 33 15.86 25.46 0.59
C VAL A 33 15.44 24.60 1.76
N ALA A 34 15.27 23.30 1.50
CA ALA A 34 15.08 22.30 2.52
C ALA A 34 16.39 22.18 3.32
N LYS A 35 16.39 22.71 4.54
CA LYS A 35 17.48 22.50 5.49
C LYS A 35 17.59 20.99 5.78
N PRO A 36 18.80 20.40 5.81
CA PRO A 36 18.97 19.01 6.19
C PRO A 36 18.45 18.82 7.62
N LYS A 37 17.35 18.10 7.78
CA LYS A 37 16.88 17.64 9.09
C LYS A 37 17.44 16.24 9.35
N ASN A 38 17.71 15.90 10.62
CA ASN A 38 18.21 14.57 11.04
C ASN A 38 17.28 13.40 10.65
N ASP A 39 16.04 13.72 10.28
CA ASP A 39 15.01 12.80 9.80
C ASP A 39 14.98 12.65 8.27
N ARG A 40 15.89 13.24 7.48
CA ARG A 40 15.95 13.05 6.01
C ARG A 40 17.30 12.46 5.59
N TRP A 41 17.28 11.41 4.77
CA TRP A 41 18.48 10.66 4.34
C TRP A 41 19.40 11.48 3.40
N ASN A 42 18.89 12.56 2.82
CA ASN A 42 19.58 13.38 1.83
C ASN A 42 20.44 14.47 2.50
N LYS A 43 21.77 14.36 2.33
CA LYS A 43 22.76 15.36 2.75
C LYS A 43 22.81 16.60 1.82
N ARG A 44 22.01 16.67 0.76
CA ARG A 44 22.03 17.75 -0.24
C ARG A 44 20.95 18.78 0.06
N VAL A 45 21.33 20.06 -0.03
CA VAL A 45 20.40 21.19 0.03
C VAL A 45 19.56 21.20 -1.25
N ILE A 46 18.26 20.96 -1.13
CA ILE A 46 17.32 20.91 -2.26
C ILE A 46 16.34 22.08 -2.13
N PRO A 47 16.14 22.91 -3.18
CA PRO A 47 15.16 23.99 -3.17
C PRO A 47 13.73 23.51 -2.91
N ILE A 48 12.98 24.28 -2.14
CA ILE A 48 11.53 24.09 -1.91
C ILE A 48 10.76 25.07 -2.84
N CYS A 49 9.44 24.92 -2.98
CA CYS A 49 8.53 25.75 -3.78
C CYS A 49 8.42 25.38 -5.27
N GLY A 50 8.74 24.15 -5.64
CA GLY A 50 8.45 23.59 -6.96
C GLY A 50 6.97 23.66 -7.35
N GLY A 51 6.08 23.66 -6.35
CA GLY A 51 4.64 23.87 -6.53
C GLY A 51 4.28 25.17 -7.25
N ILE A 52 5.11 26.22 -7.16
CA ILE A 52 4.91 27.48 -7.90
C ILE A 52 4.90 27.21 -9.41
N ALA A 53 5.83 26.38 -9.92
CA ALA A 53 5.90 26.09 -11.35
C ALA A 53 4.66 25.33 -11.83
N ILE A 54 4.15 24.39 -11.02
CA ILE A 54 2.94 23.62 -11.32
C ILE A 54 1.72 24.56 -11.32
N PHE A 55 1.56 25.35 -10.25
CA PHE A 55 0.45 26.28 -10.10
C PHE A 55 0.40 27.30 -11.24
N VAL A 56 1.52 27.97 -11.55
CA VAL A 56 1.56 28.98 -12.62
C VAL A 56 1.28 28.36 -13.99
N SER A 57 1.81 27.17 -14.27
CA SER A 57 1.54 26.46 -15.53
C SER A 57 0.06 26.08 -15.66
N PHE A 58 -0.54 25.57 -14.58
CA PHE A 58 -1.96 25.26 -14.52
C PHE A 58 -2.80 26.52 -14.68
N PHE A 59 -2.48 27.58 -13.93
CA PHE A 59 -3.22 28.84 -13.90
C PHE A 59 -3.25 29.49 -15.29
N ILE A 60 -2.10 29.67 -15.93
CA ILE A 60 -2.02 30.25 -17.29
C ILE A 60 -2.84 29.43 -18.28
N SER A 61 -2.68 28.10 -18.26
CA SER A 61 -3.39 27.23 -19.20
C SER A 61 -4.90 27.20 -18.94
N PHE A 62 -5.31 27.23 -17.67
CA PHE A 62 -6.72 27.31 -17.28
C PHE A 62 -7.35 28.65 -17.70
N LEU A 63 -6.64 29.78 -17.56
CA LEU A 63 -7.07 31.09 -18.06
C LEU A 63 -7.28 31.10 -19.58
N ILE A 64 -6.41 30.43 -20.34
CA ILE A 64 -6.47 30.41 -21.81
C ILE A 64 -7.61 29.50 -22.30
N PHE A 65 -7.73 28.30 -21.74
CA PHE A 65 -8.55 27.23 -22.33
C PHE A 65 -9.91 27.02 -21.66
N GLU A 66 -10.13 27.49 -20.43
CA GLU A 66 -11.35 27.20 -19.65
C GLU A 66 -12.12 28.45 -19.23
N ARG A 67 -11.82 29.63 -19.79
CA ARG A 67 -12.45 30.92 -19.41
C ARG A 67 -13.98 30.95 -19.56
N GLY A 68 -14.53 30.19 -20.50
CA GLY A 68 -15.98 30.10 -20.73
C GLY A 68 -16.72 29.12 -19.80
N ASN A 69 -16.01 28.46 -18.88
CA ASN A 69 -16.59 27.46 -18.00
C ASN A 69 -17.31 28.13 -16.81
N SER A 70 -18.52 27.69 -16.49
CA SER A 70 -19.26 28.19 -15.30
C SER A 70 -18.53 27.94 -13.98
N LEU A 71 -17.65 26.93 -13.95
CA LEU A 71 -16.83 26.57 -12.81
C LEU A 71 -15.44 27.23 -12.82
N PHE A 72 -15.18 28.13 -13.78
CA PHE A 72 -13.91 28.83 -13.91
C PHE A 72 -13.57 29.63 -12.66
N PHE A 73 -14.48 30.52 -12.22
CA PHE A 73 -14.27 31.36 -11.05
C PHE A 73 -14.03 30.56 -9.76
N PRO A 74 -14.91 29.61 -9.34
CA PRO A 74 -14.72 28.90 -8.09
C PRO A 74 -13.43 28.07 -8.08
N LEU A 75 -13.08 27.41 -9.19
CA LEU A 75 -11.86 26.61 -9.25
C LEU A 75 -10.61 27.50 -9.22
N LEU A 76 -10.61 28.63 -9.94
CA LEU A 76 -9.51 29.59 -9.93
C LEU A 76 -9.30 30.19 -8.53
N ALA A 77 -10.37 30.66 -7.89
CA ALA A 77 -10.32 31.28 -6.57
C ALA A 77 -9.90 30.25 -5.49
N GLY A 78 -10.55 29.08 -5.45
CA GLY A 78 -10.25 28.04 -4.47
C GLY A 78 -8.84 27.49 -4.62
N SER A 79 -8.39 27.23 -5.85
CA SER A 79 -7.04 26.71 -6.10
C SER A 79 -5.95 27.73 -5.75
N THR A 80 -6.19 29.01 -6.04
CA THR A 80 -5.30 30.10 -5.63
C THR A 80 -5.24 30.23 -4.10
N ALA A 81 -6.38 30.13 -3.40
CA ALA A 81 -6.42 30.20 -1.95
C ALA A 81 -5.68 29.02 -1.28
N VAL A 82 -5.83 27.79 -1.80
CA VAL A 82 -5.09 26.62 -1.30
C VAL A 82 -3.61 26.77 -1.56
N PHE A 83 -3.23 27.19 -2.77
CA PHE A 83 -1.83 27.43 -3.12
C PHE A 83 -1.18 28.46 -2.21
N ILE A 84 -1.85 29.60 -1.96
CA ILE A 84 -1.36 30.63 -1.03
C ILE A 84 -1.25 30.06 0.39
N THR A 85 -2.24 29.30 0.86
CA THR A 85 -2.20 28.65 2.18
C THR A 85 -0.98 27.74 2.32
N GLY A 86 -0.73 26.89 1.33
CA GLY A 86 0.44 26.01 1.35
C GLY A 86 1.75 26.77 1.16
N LEU A 87 1.77 27.89 0.42
CA LEU A 87 2.96 28.74 0.28
C LEU A 87 3.30 29.46 1.59
N ILE A 88 2.28 29.94 2.30
CA ILE A 88 2.43 30.49 3.66
C ILE A 88 2.98 29.40 4.59
N ASP A 89 2.51 28.16 4.49
CA ASP A 89 3.03 27.04 5.29
C ASP A 89 4.49 26.70 4.96
N ASP A 90 4.86 26.67 3.67
CA ASP A 90 6.24 26.44 3.23
C ASP A 90 7.22 27.51 3.77
N ILE A 91 6.76 28.76 3.92
CA ILE A 91 7.59 29.90 4.37
C ILE A 91 7.59 30.04 5.89
N PHE A 92 6.43 29.97 6.53
CA PHE A 92 6.24 30.31 7.94
C PHE A 92 5.99 29.10 8.85
N SER A 93 5.79 27.90 8.30
CA SER A 93 5.47 26.66 9.05
C SER A 93 4.31 26.86 10.02
N ILE A 94 3.10 26.97 9.48
CA ILE A 94 1.90 27.24 10.27
C ILE A 94 1.46 26.00 11.07
N LYS A 95 0.64 26.21 12.10
CA LYS A 95 0.17 25.12 12.95
C LYS A 95 -0.85 24.24 12.20
N PRO A 96 -0.87 22.91 12.42
CA PRO A 96 -1.74 21.99 11.68
C PRO A 96 -3.24 22.34 11.71
N TYR A 97 -3.74 22.86 12.83
CA TYR A 97 -5.14 23.25 12.96
C TYR A 97 -5.50 24.50 12.13
N SER A 98 -4.57 25.44 11.95
CA SER A 98 -4.75 26.61 11.09
C SER A 98 -4.85 26.20 9.62
N LYS A 99 -4.01 25.24 9.21
CA LYS A 99 -4.04 24.63 7.88
C LYS A 99 -5.36 23.91 7.62
N LEU A 100 -5.82 23.10 8.58
CA LEU A 100 -7.10 22.40 8.51
C LEU A 100 -8.28 23.39 8.41
N PHE A 101 -8.27 24.46 9.20
CA PHE A 101 -9.31 25.48 9.18
C PHE A 101 -9.41 26.17 7.81
N ALA A 102 -8.28 26.56 7.21
CA ALA A 102 -8.25 27.11 5.87
C ALA A 102 -8.77 26.12 4.82
N GLN A 103 -8.39 24.84 4.90
CA GLN A 103 -8.90 23.78 4.01
C GLN A 103 -10.42 23.63 4.10
N ILE A 104 -11.00 23.68 5.31
CA ILE A 104 -12.45 23.60 5.53
C ILE A 104 -13.17 24.81 4.93
N ILE A 105 -12.66 26.03 5.14
CA ILE A 105 -13.23 27.24 4.54
C ILE A 105 -13.25 27.12 3.02
N ILE A 106 -12.12 26.72 2.43
CA ILE A 106 -12.01 26.64 0.96
C ILE A 106 -12.91 25.52 0.41
N ALA A 107 -12.99 24.37 1.07
CA ALA A 107 -13.91 23.30 0.68
C ALA A 107 -15.39 23.72 0.80
N THR A 108 -15.73 24.51 1.82
CA THR A 108 -17.08 25.07 2.00
C THR A 108 -17.42 26.07 0.90
N PHE A 109 -16.46 26.94 0.54
CA PHE A 109 -16.57 27.84 -0.62
C PHE A 109 -16.91 27.07 -1.90
N MET A 110 -16.26 25.93 -2.16
CA MET A 110 -16.60 25.10 -3.32
C MET A 110 -18.04 24.58 -3.30
N CYS A 111 -18.56 24.21 -2.12
CA CYS A 111 -19.95 23.77 -1.96
C CYS A 111 -20.95 24.90 -2.26
N ILE A 112 -20.64 26.16 -1.91
CA ILE A 112 -21.50 27.32 -2.21
C ILE A 112 -21.69 27.49 -3.72
N PHE A 113 -20.64 27.23 -4.51
CA PHE A 113 -20.70 27.26 -5.97
C PHE A 113 -21.23 25.95 -6.60
N GLY A 114 -21.86 25.09 -5.79
CA GLY A 114 -22.52 23.87 -6.24
C GLY A 114 -21.57 22.71 -6.55
N ILE A 115 -20.28 22.79 -6.20
CA ILE A 115 -19.36 21.66 -6.35
C ILE A 115 -19.51 20.77 -5.10
N SER A 116 -20.49 19.88 -5.16
CA SER A 116 -20.77 18.91 -4.10
C SER A 116 -21.16 17.55 -4.68
N PHE A 117 -20.94 16.49 -3.89
CA PHE A 117 -21.50 15.18 -4.21
C PHE A 117 -23.03 15.24 -4.16
N LYS A 118 -23.69 14.35 -4.91
CA LYS A 118 -25.13 14.15 -4.87
C LYS A 118 -25.41 12.66 -4.66
N VAL A 119 -24.90 12.14 -3.54
CA VAL A 119 -24.89 10.71 -3.21
C VAL A 119 -25.95 10.33 -2.21
N LEU A 120 -26.13 11.17 -1.20
CA LEU A 120 -27.06 10.93 -0.12
C LEU A 120 -28.40 11.59 -0.45
N PRO A 121 -29.53 11.01 0.01
CA PRO A 121 -30.85 11.59 -0.20
C PRO A 121 -31.04 12.93 0.53
N VAL A 122 -30.15 13.26 1.47
CA VAL A 122 -30.20 14.47 2.28
C VAL A 122 -29.07 15.41 1.88
N ASP A 123 -29.43 16.57 1.31
CA ASP A 123 -28.48 17.51 0.71
C ASP A 123 -27.43 18.06 1.69
N PHE A 124 -27.80 18.33 2.95
CA PHE A 124 -26.82 18.83 3.92
C PHE A 124 -25.73 17.79 4.23
N LEU A 125 -26.06 16.49 4.21
CA LEU A 125 -25.06 15.43 4.41
C LEU A 125 -24.08 15.36 3.23
N ASN A 126 -24.54 15.65 2.01
CA ASN A 126 -23.66 15.75 0.85
C ASN A 126 -22.61 16.88 1.01
N ILE A 127 -22.96 17.99 1.66
CA ILE A 127 -22.02 19.07 1.98
C ILE A 127 -20.93 18.56 2.92
N PHE A 128 -21.30 17.88 4.01
CA PHE A 128 -20.33 17.30 4.95
C PHE A 128 -19.40 16.28 4.29
N VAL A 129 -19.95 15.38 3.48
CA VAL A 129 -19.16 14.39 2.73
C VAL A 129 -18.21 15.07 1.75
N THR A 130 -18.65 16.14 1.08
CA THR A 130 -17.83 16.91 0.16
C THR A 130 -16.69 17.63 0.89
N ILE A 131 -16.98 18.34 1.98
CA ILE A 131 -15.96 19.02 2.78
C ILE A 131 -14.93 18.01 3.29
N PHE A 132 -15.38 16.89 3.85
CA PHE A 132 -14.51 15.81 4.29
C PHE A 132 -13.64 15.30 3.14
N TRP A 133 -14.21 15.08 1.95
CA TRP A 133 -13.48 14.63 0.77
C TRP A 133 -12.38 15.60 0.35
N PHE A 134 -12.68 16.89 0.21
CA PHE A 134 -11.68 17.90 -0.14
C PHE A 134 -10.53 17.94 0.86
N VAL A 135 -10.86 18.00 2.15
CA VAL A 135 -9.86 18.01 3.23
C VAL A 135 -9.03 16.73 3.24
N ALA A 136 -9.67 15.56 3.12
CA ALA A 136 -8.99 14.28 3.12
C ALA A 136 -8.02 14.14 1.94
N ILE A 137 -8.43 14.51 0.72
CA ILE A 137 -7.59 14.39 -0.47
C ILE A 137 -6.44 15.42 -0.45
N MET A 138 -6.68 16.67 -0.01
CA MET A 138 -5.59 17.64 0.16
C MET A 138 -4.51 17.13 1.11
N ASN A 139 -4.92 16.58 2.27
CA ASN A 139 -3.97 16.02 3.24
C ASN A 139 -3.32 14.73 2.73
N ALA A 140 -4.04 13.88 1.98
CA ALA A 140 -3.48 12.67 1.39
C ALA A 140 -2.33 12.98 0.43
N PHE A 141 -2.49 13.96 -0.47
CA PHE A 141 -1.42 14.39 -1.37
C PHE A 141 -0.26 15.09 -0.65
N ASN A 142 -0.56 15.89 0.38
CA ASN A 142 0.47 16.49 1.22
C ASN A 142 1.34 15.42 1.91
N LEU A 143 0.71 14.42 2.52
CA LEU A 143 1.41 13.30 3.16
C LEU A 143 2.19 12.42 2.17
N LEU A 144 1.70 12.30 0.93
CA LEU A 144 2.30 11.52 -0.15
C LEU A 144 3.58 12.18 -0.72
N ASP A 145 3.76 13.49 -0.56
CA ASP A 145 4.97 14.24 -0.96
C ASP A 145 6.16 13.99 -0.01
N ASN A 146 6.43 12.71 0.26
CA ASN A 146 7.48 12.26 1.17
C ASN A 146 8.67 11.58 0.45
N MET A 147 8.59 11.40 -0.87
CA MET A 147 9.63 10.74 -1.68
C MET A 147 9.70 11.35 -3.08
N ASP A 148 10.92 11.49 -3.61
CA ASP A 148 11.23 12.09 -4.92
C ASP A 148 10.35 11.53 -6.05
N GLY A 149 9.56 12.39 -6.69
CA GLY A 149 8.69 12.02 -7.81
C GLY A 149 7.37 11.37 -7.41
N LEU A 150 7.18 10.92 -6.17
CA LEU A 150 6.02 10.12 -5.80
C LEU A 150 4.70 10.87 -6.00
N CYS A 151 4.55 12.03 -5.36
CA CYS A 151 3.33 12.84 -5.44
C CYS A 151 3.03 13.27 -6.89
N ALA A 152 4.00 13.89 -7.57
CA ALA A 152 3.85 14.36 -8.95
C ALA A 152 3.52 13.23 -9.94
N GLY A 153 4.13 12.05 -9.82
CA GLY A 153 3.82 10.94 -10.74
C GLY A 153 2.48 10.29 -10.47
N ILE A 154 2.06 10.18 -9.20
CA ILE A 154 0.69 9.75 -8.88
C ILE A 154 -0.32 10.75 -9.44
N THR A 155 -0.05 12.06 -9.35
CA THR A 155 -0.87 13.09 -10.01
C THR A 155 -0.98 12.87 -11.52
N VAL A 156 0.13 12.61 -12.21
CA VAL A 156 0.12 12.34 -13.66
C VAL A 156 -0.76 11.13 -13.99
N ILE A 157 -0.63 10.04 -13.22
CA ILE A 157 -1.42 8.81 -13.41
C ILE A 157 -2.91 9.08 -13.14
N SER A 158 -3.25 9.62 -11.98
CA SER A 158 -4.63 9.89 -11.59
C SER A 158 -5.31 10.87 -12.56
N ALA A 159 -4.63 11.96 -12.92
CA ALA A 159 -5.15 12.96 -13.84
C ALA A 159 -5.27 12.42 -15.28
N GLY A 160 -4.33 11.58 -15.72
CA GLY A 160 -4.41 10.88 -17.00
C GLY A 160 -5.59 9.90 -17.07
N ILE A 161 -5.85 9.16 -16.00
CA ILE A 161 -6.98 8.22 -15.92
C ILE A 161 -8.30 8.98 -15.91
N ILE A 162 -8.40 10.09 -15.18
CA ILE A 162 -9.56 10.99 -15.21
C ILE A 162 -9.77 11.56 -16.62
N PHE A 163 -8.70 12.02 -17.28
CA PHE A 163 -8.76 12.50 -18.65
C PHE A 163 -9.27 11.41 -19.61
N VAL A 164 -8.78 10.19 -19.53
CA VAL A 164 -9.23 9.08 -20.39
C VAL A 164 -10.68 8.69 -20.06
N HIS A 165 -11.05 8.63 -18.79
CA HIS A 165 -12.41 8.27 -18.35
C HIS A 165 -13.47 9.27 -18.85
N TYR A 166 -13.17 10.57 -18.79
CA TYR A 166 -14.12 11.62 -19.17
C TYR A 166 -13.91 12.19 -20.59
N GLY A 167 -12.74 12.01 -21.19
CA GLY A 167 -12.34 12.64 -22.46
C GLY A 167 -13.07 12.12 -23.69
N PHE A 168 -13.69 10.95 -23.60
CA PHE A 168 -14.59 10.44 -24.65
C PHE A 168 -15.93 11.17 -24.71
N HIS A 169 -16.27 11.96 -23.68
CA HIS A 169 -17.46 12.80 -23.64
C HIS A 169 -17.07 14.22 -24.03
N ALA A 170 -17.47 14.66 -25.23
CA ALA A 170 -17.16 15.99 -25.74
C ALA A 170 -17.60 17.08 -24.74
N GLY A 171 -16.70 18.03 -24.43
CA GLY A 171 -17.00 19.16 -23.53
C GLY A 171 -16.96 18.83 -22.03
N SER A 172 -16.28 17.76 -21.61
CA SER A 172 -16.06 17.50 -20.18
C SER A 172 -14.98 18.42 -19.59
N SER A 173 -15.40 19.37 -18.76
CA SER A 173 -14.51 20.23 -17.97
C SER A 173 -13.54 19.44 -17.09
N ALA A 174 -14.01 18.34 -16.48
CA ALA A 174 -13.17 17.50 -15.63
C ALA A 174 -12.00 16.86 -16.41
N ALA A 175 -12.24 16.46 -17.67
CA ALA A 175 -11.19 15.95 -18.55
C ALA A 175 -10.15 17.05 -18.85
N MET A 176 -10.58 18.27 -19.20
CA MET A 176 -9.65 19.35 -19.50
C MET A 176 -8.81 19.76 -18.28
N ILE A 177 -9.44 19.92 -17.12
CA ILE A 177 -8.74 20.25 -15.86
C ILE A 177 -7.73 19.16 -15.51
N GLY A 178 -8.12 17.88 -15.65
CA GLY A 178 -7.21 16.74 -15.46
C GLY A 178 -6.02 16.78 -16.43
N LEU A 179 -6.27 17.08 -17.72
CA LEU A 179 -5.21 17.20 -18.72
C LEU A 179 -4.22 18.31 -18.39
N ILE A 180 -4.71 19.49 -18.00
CA ILE A 180 -3.88 20.64 -17.61
C ILE A 180 -3.05 20.28 -16.37
N LEU A 181 -3.68 19.74 -15.31
CA LEU A 181 -2.96 19.36 -14.10
C LEU A 181 -1.91 18.27 -14.36
N GLY A 182 -2.28 17.24 -15.12
CA GLY A 182 -1.40 16.14 -15.48
C GLY A 182 -0.20 16.61 -16.31
N ALA A 183 -0.40 17.50 -17.29
CA ALA A 183 0.68 18.08 -18.08
C ALA A 183 1.61 18.97 -17.23
N ALA A 184 1.05 19.79 -16.34
CA ALA A 184 1.83 20.63 -15.43
C ALA A 184 2.68 19.76 -14.47
N ALA A 185 2.08 18.71 -13.89
CA ALA A 185 2.79 17.78 -13.02
C ALA A 185 3.85 16.97 -13.77
N LEU A 186 3.60 16.57 -15.03
CA LEU A 186 4.56 15.85 -15.87
C LEU A 186 5.80 16.68 -16.18
N GLY A 187 5.63 17.97 -16.49
CA GLY A 187 6.75 18.89 -16.71
C GLY A 187 7.61 19.07 -15.45
N PHE A 188 6.97 19.16 -14.29
CA PHE A 188 7.66 19.26 -13.00
C PHE A 188 8.38 17.94 -12.64
N LEU A 189 7.74 16.79 -12.90
CA LEU A 189 8.25 15.45 -12.62
C LEU A 189 9.63 15.23 -13.24
N ARG A 190 9.91 15.81 -14.42
CA ARG A 190 11.23 15.74 -15.07
C ARG A 190 12.39 16.18 -14.16
N TYR A 191 12.14 17.14 -13.26
CA TYR A 191 13.11 17.71 -12.33
C TYR A 191 12.98 17.17 -10.90
N ASN A 192 11.80 16.64 -10.55
CA ASN A 192 11.51 16.09 -9.22
C ASN A 192 11.75 14.56 -9.13
N PHE A 193 11.79 13.84 -10.25
CA PHE A 193 12.06 12.40 -10.27
C PHE A 193 13.46 12.08 -9.72
N ASN A 194 13.57 10.98 -8.98
CA ASN A 194 14.77 10.66 -8.20
C ASN A 194 16.05 10.55 -9.07
N PRO A 195 17.13 11.30 -8.75
CA PRO A 195 17.28 12.17 -7.58
C PRO A 195 16.71 13.56 -7.83
N ALA A 196 15.87 14.05 -6.92
CA ALA A 196 15.18 15.33 -7.07
C ALA A 196 16.13 16.53 -7.11
N LYS A 197 15.84 17.48 -8.02
CA LYS A 197 16.55 18.76 -8.14
C LYS A 197 15.80 19.93 -7.49
N ILE A 198 14.52 19.72 -7.18
CA ILE A 198 13.60 20.67 -6.54
C ILE A 198 12.45 19.86 -5.90
N PHE A 199 12.01 20.29 -4.72
CA PHE A 199 10.84 19.73 -4.03
C PHE A 199 9.59 20.55 -4.29
N MET A 200 8.44 19.88 -4.29
CA MET A 200 7.16 20.51 -4.58
C MET A 200 6.75 21.46 -3.45
N GLY A 201 6.85 21.00 -2.20
CA GLY A 201 6.41 21.76 -1.02
C GLY A 201 4.90 21.66 -0.82
N ASP A 202 4.44 22.19 0.31
CA ASP A 202 3.05 22.15 0.72
C ASP A 202 2.15 22.98 -0.21
N CYS A 203 2.67 24.06 -0.79
CA CYS A 203 1.96 24.84 -1.79
C CYS A 203 1.52 24.01 -3.00
N GLY A 204 2.38 23.12 -3.50
CA GLY A 204 2.08 22.29 -4.66
C GLY A 204 1.27 21.05 -4.31
N SER A 205 1.60 20.36 -3.22
CA SER A 205 0.95 19.09 -2.85
C SER A 205 -0.51 19.31 -2.43
N MET A 206 -0.79 20.37 -1.66
CA MET A 206 -2.17 20.74 -1.31
C MET A 206 -2.97 21.22 -2.53
N PHE A 207 -2.35 22.04 -3.38
CA PHE A 207 -2.99 22.52 -4.61
C PHE A 207 -3.39 21.35 -5.53
N ILE A 208 -2.48 20.40 -5.75
CA ILE A 208 -2.76 19.17 -6.51
C ILE A 208 -3.92 18.40 -5.89
N GLY A 209 -3.88 18.17 -4.57
CA GLY A 209 -4.95 17.45 -3.87
C GLY A 209 -6.30 18.15 -3.99
N PHE A 210 -6.33 19.49 -3.91
CA PHE A 210 -7.53 20.29 -4.10
C PHE A 210 -8.12 20.15 -5.51
N VAL A 211 -7.29 20.30 -6.56
CA VAL A 211 -7.77 20.19 -7.95
C VAL A 211 -8.26 18.77 -8.23
N ILE A 212 -7.56 17.74 -7.75
CA ILE A 212 -7.98 16.34 -7.86
C ILE A 212 -9.30 16.07 -7.12
N ALA A 213 -9.49 16.65 -5.93
CA ALA A 213 -10.74 16.54 -5.20
C ALA A 213 -11.90 17.16 -6.01
N ALA A 214 -11.69 18.37 -6.56
CA ALA A 214 -12.69 19.07 -7.36
C ALA A 214 -13.11 18.28 -8.60
N ILE A 215 -12.15 17.81 -9.41
CA ILE A 215 -12.46 17.03 -10.63
C ILE A 215 -13.14 15.69 -10.32
N SER A 216 -12.84 15.07 -9.17
CA SER A 216 -13.50 13.83 -8.72
C SER A 216 -14.98 14.04 -8.39
N VAL A 217 -15.30 15.15 -7.71
CA VAL A 217 -16.68 15.53 -7.41
C VAL A 217 -17.43 15.92 -8.68
N MET A 218 -16.80 16.72 -9.57
CA MET A 218 -17.43 17.16 -10.83
C MET A 218 -17.69 15.99 -11.80
N GLY A 219 -16.74 15.06 -11.91
CA GLY A 219 -16.84 13.92 -12.82
C GLY A 219 -17.96 12.93 -12.47
N THR A 220 -18.43 12.96 -11.23
CA THR A 220 -19.53 12.12 -10.73
C THR A 220 -20.88 12.43 -11.40
N TRP A 221 -21.08 13.66 -11.90
CA TRP A 221 -22.42 14.19 -12.19
C TRP A 221 -23.10 13.63 -13.45
N ARG A 222 -22.41 12.87 -14.31
CA ARG A 222 -22.90 12.61 -15.68
C ARG A 222 -23.11 11.15 -16.08
N GLY A 223 -22.92 10.17 -15.19
CA GLY A 223 -22.92 8.77 -15.65
C GLY A 223 -23.41 7.69 -14.70
N THR A 224 -23.67 8.00 -13.42
CA THR A 224 -24.01 6.95 -12.45
C THR A 224 -25.25 7.30 -11.62
N SER A 225 -26.32 6.54 -11.76
CA SER A 225 -27.53 6.64 -10.93
C SER A 225 -27.35 6.04 -9.52
N ASN A 226 -26.25 5.32 -9.29
CA ASN A 226 -26.01 4.51 -8.10
C ASN A 226 -24.81 5.03 -7.29
N ILE A 227 -24.99 5.18 -5.97
CA ILE A 227 -23.99 5.68 -5.01
C ILE A 227 -22.61 5.03 -5.13
N LEU A 228 -22.57 3.76 -5.53
CA LEU A 228 -21.35 2.97 -5.63
C LEU A 228 -20.41 3.49 -6.72
N GLY A 229 -20.86 3.75 -7.94
CA GLY A 229 -19.95 4.22 -9.00
C GLY A 229 -19.51 5.67 -8.79
N THR A 230 -20.36 6.49 -8.18
CA THR A 230 -20.03 7.85 -7.76
C THR A 230 -18.84 7.91 -6.80
N LEU A 231 -18.79 7.05 -5.78
CA LEU A 231 -17.71 7.07 -4.78
C LEU A 231 -16.55 6.13 -5.13
N ALA A 232 -16.83 4.99 -5.76
CA ALA A 232 -15.80 3.99 -6.06
C ALA A 232 -14.78 4.47 -7.09
N VAL A 233 -15.22 5.18 -8.14
CA VAL A 233 -14.30 5.66 -9.20
C VAL A 233 -13.25 6.63 -8.64
N PRO A 234 -13.62 7.70 -7.91
CA PRO A 234 -12.64 8.56 -7.25
C PRO A 234 -11.70 7.83 -6.29
N VAL A 235 -12.24 6.91 -5.46
CA VAL A 235 -11.43 6.14 -4.50
C VAL A 235 -10.42 5.24 -5.21
N LEU A 236 -10.80 4.59 -6.31
CA LEU A 236 -9.89 3.74 -7.09
C LEU A 236 -8.80 4.57 -7.79
N VAL A 237 -9.17 5.69 -8.41
CA VAL A 237 -8.20 6.60 -9.06
C VAL A 237 -7.17 7.12 -8.04
N LEU A 238 -7.58 7.29 -6.78
CA LEU A 238 -6.77 7.76 -5.66
C LEU A 238 -6.37 6.62 -4.71
N GLY A 239 -6.35 5.39 -5.21
CA GLY A 239 -6.15 4.20 -4.39
C GLY A 239 -4.90 4.27 -3.52
N VAL A 240 -3.77 4.71 -4.08
CA VAL A 240 -2.50 4.85 -3.34
C VAL A 240 -2.53 5.99 -2.30
N PRO A 241 -2.89 7.25 -2.62
CA PRO A 241 -3.02 8.32 -1.62
C PRO A 241 -3.96 7.98 -0.46
N VAL A 242 -5.13 7.41 -0.77
CA VAL A 242 -6.14 7.02 0.23
C VAL A 242 -5.58 5.90 1.11
N PHE A 243 -4.99 4.87 0.50
CA PHE A 243 -4.41 3.75 1.23
C PHE A 243 -3.27 4.16 2.15
N ASP A 244 -2.34 4.99 1.69
CA ASP A 244 -1.21 5.44 2.50
C ASP A 244 -1.69 6.21 3.74
N THR A 245 -2.65 7.11 3.55
CA THR A 245 -3.24 7.90 4.63
C THR A 245 -3.93 7.02 5.67
N ILE A 246 -4.71 6.01 5.22
CA ILE A 246 -5.38 5.05 6.10
C ILE A 246 -4.33 4.23 6.86
N LEU A 247 -3.33 3.68 6.16
CA LEU A 247 -2.29 2.84 6.74
C LEU A 247 -1.51 3.58 7.84
N VAL A 248 -1.07 4.80 7.53
CA VAL A 248 -0.31 5.64 8.48
C VAL A 248 -1.16 6.02 9.68
N THR A 249 -2.39 6.48 9.46
CA THR A 249 -3.31 6.89 10.53
C THR A 249 -3.62 5.74 11.49
N LEU A 250 -3.95 4.56 10.95
CA LEU A 250 -4.26 3.37 11.76
C LEU A 250 -3.02 2.90 12.55
N ASN A 251 -1.83 2.88 11.93
CA ASN A 251 -0.60 2.44 12.58
C ASN A 251 -0.11 3.41 13.67
N ARG A 252 -0.26 4.73 13.46
CA ARG A 252 0.07 5.74 14.47
C ARG A 252 -0.85 5.64 15.68
N ARG A 253 -2.16 5.59 15.44
CA ARG A 253 -3.16 5.41 16.50
C ARG A 253 -2.95 4.12 17.28
N ALA A 254 -2.69 3.02 16.57
CA ALA A 254 -2.36 1.74 17.22
C ALA A 254 -1.10 1.86 18.10
N SER A 255 -0.09 2.60 17.67
CA SER A 255 1.15 2.82 18.42
C SER A 255 1.06 3.91 19.50
N GLY A 256 -0.11 4.52 19.71
CA GLY A 256 -0.30 5.61 20.68
C GLY A 256 0.33 6.94 20.28
N ARG A 257 0.63 7.13 18.98
CA ARG A 257 1.11 8.41 18.41
C ARG A 257 -0.05 9.19 17.79
N HIS A 258 0.09 10.50 17.69
CA HIS A 258 -0.92 11.31 17.02
C HIS A 258 -0.83 11.15 15.50
N PHE A 259 -1.97 11.24 14.82
CA PHE A 259 -2.02 11.06 13.37
C PHE A 259 -1.38 12.23 12.60
N TYR A 260 -1.33 13.42 13.21
CA TYR A 260 -0.79 14.65 12.61
C TYR A 260 0.73 14.83 12.79
N ASP A 261 1.39 13.94 13.53
CA ASP A 261 2.85 13.99 13.69
C ASP A 261 3.55 13.57 12.39
N GLY A 262 4.61 14.27 11.96
CA GLY A 262 5.40 13.85 10.80
C GLY A 262 6.20 12.56 11.09
N GLY A 263 6.42 11.70 10.08
CA GLY A 263 7.14 10.44 10.28
C GLY A 263 7.58 9.73 9.00
N LYS A 264 8.45 8.71 9.14
CA LYS A 264 8.95 7.83 8.07
C LYS A 264 8.12 6.56 7.91
N ASP A 265 6.89 6.55 8.37
CA ASP A 265 6.02 5.38 8.47
C ASP A 265 5.05 5.21 7.30
N HIS A 266 5.23 6.01 6.24
CA HIS A 266 4.51 5.91 4.98
C HIS A 266 4.86 4.63 4.22
N THR A 267 3.95 4.21 3.34
CA THR A 267 4.06 3.07 2.42
C THR A 267 5.37 3.10 1.65
N SER A 268 5.73 4.27 1.11
CA SER A 268 6.98 4.55 0.41
C SER A 268 8.22 4.16 1.23
N HIS A 269 8.30 4.66 2.46
CA HIS A 269 9.40 4.39 3.37
C HIS A 269 9.43 2.94 3.84
N ARG A 270 8.27 2.33 4.10
CA ARG A 270 8.19 0.90 4.47
C ARG A 270 8.72 0.00 3.34
N LEU A 271 8.44 0.32 2.08
CA LEU A 271 9.03 -0.38 0.93
C LEU A 271 10.55 -0.21 0.86
N VAL A 272 11.06 0.97 1.20
CA VAL A 272 12.52 1.20 1.28
C VAL A 272 13.15 0.41 2.43
N VAL A 273 12.50 0.36 3.60
CA VAL A 273 12.93 -0.46 4.74
C VAL A 273 12.93 -1.95 4.39
N LEU A 274 12.05 -2.40 3.51
CA LEU A 274 12.04 -3.75 2.92
C LEU A 274 13.18 -4.02 1.93
N GLY A 275 14.10 -3.06 1.73
CA GLY A 275 15.28 -3.22 0.88
C GLY A 275 15.08 -2.74 -0.56
N MET A 276 13.95 -2.10 -0.90
CA MET A 276 13.81 -1.41 -2.19
C MET A 276 14.62 -0.11 -2.21
N SER A 277 15.21 0.23 -3.35
CA SER A 277 15.68 1.61 -3.58
C SER A 277 14.47 2.56 -3.67
N GLU A 278 14.64 3.84 -3.32
CA GLU A 278 13.59 4.87 -3.44
C GLU A 278 12.90 4.85 -4.82
N ARG A 279 13.68 4.78 -5.92
CA ARG A 279 13.16 4.66 -7.29
C ARG A 279 12.21 3.47 -7.47
N ARG A 280 12.62 2.29 -7.01
CA ARG A 280 11.82 1.06 -7.10
C ARG A 280 10.55 1.15 -6.25
N ALA A 281 10.62 1.79 -5.08
CA ALA A 281 9.44 2.04 -4.25
C ALA A 281 8.45 2.96 -4.97
N VAL A 282 8.91 4.08 -5.57
CA VAL A 282 8.06 5.00 -6.35
C VAL A 282 7.42 4.28 -7.53
N LEU A 283 8.21 3.55 -8.33
CA LEU A 283 7.70 2.83 -9.51
C LEU A 283 6.69 1.74 -9.14
N THR A 284 6.89 1.05 -8.01
CA THR A 284 5.90 0.09 -7.48
C THR A 284 4.59 0.79 -7.17
N LEU A 285 4.63 1.96 -6.52
CA LEU A 285 3.44 2.73 -6.19
C LEU A 285 2.76 3.32 -7.43
N TYR A 286 3.51 3.71 -8.46
CA TYR A 286 2.95 4.08 -9.77
C TYR A 286 2.21 2.91 -10.41
N PHE A 287 2.82 1.72 -10.42
CA PHE A 287 2.19 0.53 -10.98
C PHE A 287 0.88 0.20 -10.25
N ILE A 288 0.86 0.22 -8.91
CA ILE A 288 -0.36 0.01 -8.12
C ILE A 288 -1.41 1.08 -8.46
N SER A 289 -1.03 2.36 -8.52
CA SER A 289 -1.94 3.46 -8.88
C SER A 289 -2.53 3.29 -10.27
N LEU A 290 -1.73 2.84 -11.24
CA LEU A 290 -2.18 2.58 -12.61
C LEU A 290 -3.18 1.41 -12.63
N CYS A 291 -2.88 0.31 -11.94
CA CYS A 291 -3.79 -0.83 -11.83
C CYS A 291 -5.14 -0.42 -11.21
N CYS A 292 -5.14 0.32 -10.09
CA CYS A 292 -6.37 0.79 -9.47
C CYS A 292 -7.18 1.70 -10.41
N GLY A 293 -6.53 2.65 -11.09
CA GLY A 293 -7.24 3.52 -12.01
C GLY A 293 -7.66 2.85 -13.33
N LEU A 294 -6.98 1.80 -13.80
CA LEU A 294 -7.46 0.98 -14.92
C LEU A 294 -8.74 0.23 -14.55
N ILE A 295 -8.87 -0.25 -13.30
CA ILE A 295 -10.13 -0.80 -12.79
C ILE A 295 -11.22 0.29 -12.76
N ALA A 296 -10.87 1.52 -12.36
CA ALA A 296 -11.80 2.65 -12.39
C ALA A 296 -12.25 3.00 -13.82
N PHE A 297 -11.35 2.89 -14.82
CA PHE A 297 -11.68 3.08 -16.22
C PHE A 297 -12.57 1.95 -16.76
N ALA A 298 -12.30 0.70 -16.38
CA ALA A 298 -13.09 -0.46 -16.76
C ALA A 298 -14.57 -0.33 -16.33
N TYR A 299 -14.88 0.49 -15.32
CA TYR A 299 -16.25 0.87 -14.97
C TYR A 299 -17.08 1.40 -16.14
N THR A 300 -16.45 2.09 -17.10
CA THR A 300 -17.15 2.66 -18.26
C THR A 300 -17.48 1.64 -19.35
N LYS A 301 -16.91 0.42 -19.28
CA LYS A 301 -17.01 -0.61 -20.32
C LYS A 301 -17.60 -1.92 -19.83
N LEU A 302 -17.41 -2.24 -18.56
CA LEU A 302 -17.87 -3.47 -17.95
C LEU A 302 -19.24 -3.29 -17.29
N ASN A 303 -19.96 -4.39 -17.11
CA ASN A 303 -21.18 -4.38 -16.31
C ASN A 303 -20.86 -4.05 -14.83
N VAL A 304 -21.83 -3.48 -14.12
CA VAL A 304 -21.69 -3.05 -12.72
C VAL A 304 -21.15 -4.19 -11.83
N THR A 305 -21.57 -5.42 -12.12
CA THR A 305 -21.12 -6.65 -11.48
C THR A 305 -19.61 -6.85 -11.54
N ALA A 306 -19.03 -6.86 -12.74
CA ALA A 306 -17.61 -7.10 -12.90
C ALA A 306 -16.81 -6.00 -12.21
N VAL A 307 -17.33 -4.77 -12.19
CA VAL A 307 -16.68 -3.67 -11.48
C VAL A 307 -16.76 -3.85 -9.97
N ILE A 308 -17.90 -4.28 -9.41
CA ILE A 308 -18.01 -4.62 -7.98
C ILE A 308 -16.98 -5.71 -7.63
N VAL A 309 -16.87 -6.75 -8.45
CA VAL A 309 -15.90 -7.84 -8.23
C VAL A 309 -14.47 -7.31 -8.28
N LEU A 310 -14.09 -6.53 -9.29
CA LEU A 310 -12.76 -5.94 -9.41
C LEU A 310 -12.45 -4.95 -8.29
N PHE A 311 -13.43 -4.15 -7.87
CA PHE A 311 -13.30 -3.24 -6.74
C PHE A 311 -13.06 -4.01 -5.44
N MET A 312 -13.84 -5.06 -5.17
CA MET A 312 -13.66 -5.90 -3.99
C MET A 312 -12.30 -6.59 -4.00
N ALA A 313 -11.87 -7.11 -5.16
CA ALA A 313 -10.55 -7.72 -5.32
C ALA A 313 -9.43 -6.71 -5.06
N ALA A 314 -9.52 -5.49 -5.61
CA ALA A 314 -8.54 -4.43 -5.38
C ALA A 314 -8.51 -3.99 -3.91
N ALA A 315 -9.67 -3.81 -3.27
CA ALA A 315 -9.78 -3.46 -1.86
C ALA A 315 -9.15 -4.54 -0.97
N LEU A 316 -9.39 -5.82 -1.28
CA LEU A 316 -8.81 -6.95 -0.58
C LEU A 316 -7.29 -7.01 -0.74
N LEU A 317 -6.77 -6.84 -1.97
CA LEU A 317 -5.34 -6.80 -2.23
C LEU A 317 -4.65 -5.64 -1.50
N MET A 318 -5.28 -4.46 -1.50
CA MET A 318 -4.77 -3.31 -0.76
C MET A 318 -4.80 -3.56 0.76
N LEU A 319 -5.85 -4.20 1.28
CA LEU A 319 -5.93 -4.59 2.69
C LEU A 319 -4.78 -5.55 3.07
N PHE A 320 -4.54 -6.59 2.27
CA PHE A 320 -3.40 -7.50 2.46
C PHE A 320 -2.08 -6.76 2.44
N PHE A 321 -1.88 -5.91 1.44
CA PHE A 321 -0.67 -5.12 1.29
C PHE A 321 -0.45 -4.20 2.50
N GLY A 322 -1.50 -3.57 3.02
CA GLY A 322 -1.46 -2.72 4.20
C GLY A 322 -1.10 -3.49 5.47
N ILE A 323 -1.68 -4.67 5.66
CA ILE A 323 -1.37 -5.54 6.80
C ILE A 323 0.05 -6.07 6.71
N PHE A 324 0.51 -6.41 5.51
CA PHE A 324 1.90 -6.79 5.29
C PHE A 324 2.84 -5.64 5.67
N LEU A 325 2.58 -4.43 5.16
CA LEU A 325 3.41 -3.26 5.43
C LEU A 325 3.35 -2.80 6.89
N SER A 326 2.22 -2.96 7.58
CA SER A 326 2.08 -2.59 9.01
C SER A 326 3.04 -3.38 9.91
N ARG A 327 3.42 -4.61 9.50
CA ARG A 327 4.40 -5.46 10.20
C ARG A 327 5.83 -4.94 10.08
N VAL A 328 6.14 -4.12 9.08
CA VAL A 328 7.46 -3.52 8.91
C VAL A 328 7.69 -2.48 10.01
N ARG A 329 8.60 -2.78 10.94
CA ARG A 329 8.96 -1.85 12.01
C ARG A 329 9.89 -0.78 11.46
N VAL A 330 9.37 0.43 11.29
CA VAL A 330 10.14 1.62 10.87
C VAL A 330 10.87 2.25 12.06
N TYR A 331 10.27 2.19 13.26
CA TYR A 331 10.86 2.72 14.49
C TYR A 331 11.25 1.56 15.41
N ALA A 332 12.45 1.62 15.98
CA ALA A 332 12.78 0.81 17.14
C ALA A 332 11.79 1.19 18.26
N ALA A 333 11.21 0.22 18.94
CA ALA A 333 10.37 0.51 20.10
C ALA A 333 11.25 1.22 21.13
N GLU A 334 10.92 2.47 21.46
CA GLU A 334 11.54 3.10 22.62
C GLU A 334 11.21 2.24 23.84
N PRO A 335 12.21 1.85 24.65
CA PRO A 335 11.93 1.16 25.91
C PRO A 335 11.13 2.13 26.78
N LYS A 336 9.82 1.90 26.89
CA LYS A 336 9.00 2.63 27.86
C LYS A 336 9.59 2.36 29.25
N LYS A 337 9.87 3.43 29.99
CA LYS A 337 10.19 3.36 31.43
C LYS A 337 9.17 2.43 32.10
N HIS A 338 9.65 1.39 32.75
CA HIS A 338 8.84 0.49 33.56
C HIS A 338 8.12 1.30 34.66
N THR A 339 6.87 1.68 34.41
CA THR A 339 5.97 2.13 35.47
C THR A 339 5.36 0.87 36.08
N ASN A 340 5.74 0.56 37.32
CA ASN A 340 5.13 -0.50 38.12
C ASN A 340 3.63 -0.26 38.23
N GLY A 341 2.85 -1.08 37.54
CA GLY A 341 1.40 -1.11 37.58
C GLY A 341 0.94 -2.20 36.63
N ASN A 342 -0.07 -2.99 37.02
CA ASN A 342 -0.64 -4.14 36.31
C ASN A 342 -1.14 -3.78 34.89
N HIS A 343 -0.23 -3.48 33.98
CA HIS A 343 -0.53 -3.15 32.60
C HIS A 343 -0.14 -4.32 31.70
N ILE A 344 -1.18 -4.87 31.09
CA ILE A 344 -1.21 -5.82 29.96
C ILE A 344 0.08 -5.73 29.14
N SER A 345 0.81 -6.84 29.08
CA SER A 345 2.11 -6.91 28.41
C SER A 345 2.03 -6.38 26.96
N LEU A 346 2.98 -5.53 26.57
CA LEU A 346 3.04 -4.94 25.23
C LEU A 346 3.07 -6.01 24.11
N GLY A 347 3.63 -7.19 24.41
CA GLY A 347 3.58 -8.37 23.56
C GLY A 347 2.15 -8.89 23.34
N GLY A 348 1.32 -8.90 24.38
CA GLY A 348 -0.11 -9.17 24.29
C GLY A 348 -0.83 -8.16 23.39
N MET A 349 -0.50 -6.87 23.48
CA MET A 349 -1.15 -5.82 22.68
C MET A 349 -0.79 -5.88 21.18
N ILE A 350 0.42 -6.32 20.81
CA ILE A 350 0.82 -6.57 19.41
C ILE A 350 0.14 -7.85 18.87
N TYR A 351 0.06 -8.89 19.68
CA TYR A 351 -0.61 -10.15 19.33
C TYR A 351 -2.13 -9.96 19.15
N HIS A 352 -2.77 -9.14 19.99
CA HIS A 352 -4.20 -8.83 19.85
C HIS A 352 -4.49 -8.00 18.59
N LYS A 353 -3.59 -7.09 18.20
CA LYS A 353 -3.73 -6.32 16.95
C LYS A 353 -3.66 -7.19 15.71
N GLN A 354 -2.80 -8.21 15.69
CA GLN A 354 -2.68 -9.12 14.54
C GLN A 354 -3.98 -9.91 14.32
N LYS A 355 -4.57 -10.44 15.40
CA LYS A 355 -5.86 -11.15 15.32
C LYS A 355 -7.00 -10.25 14.86
N MET A 356 -7.03 -8.99 15.28
CA MET A 356 -8.03 -8.03 14.79
C MET A 356 -7.94 -7.84 13.27
N PHE A 357 -6.74 -7.73 12.71
CA PHE A 357 -6.56 -7.61 11.26
C PHE A 357 -6.97 -8.88 10.50
N GLU A 358 -6.67 -10.06 11.04
CA GLU A 358 -7.11 -11.34 10.46
C GLU A 358 -8.64 -11.44 10.46
N ILE A 359 -9.29 -11.06 11.56
CA ILE A 359 -10.76 -11.01 11.65
C ILE A 359 -11.34 -10.00 10.64
N MET A 360 -10.72 -8.83 10.46
CA MET A 360 -11.18 -7.84 9.47
C MET A 360 -11.05 -8.33 8.03
N ILE A 361 -9.97 -9.05 7.69
CA ILE A 361 -9.82 -9.70 6.38
C ILE A 361 -10.91 -10.76 6.21
N ASP A 362 -11.07 -11.66 7.18
CA ASP A 362 -12.04 -12.75 7.06
C ASP A 362 -13.48 -12.18 7.01
N LEU A 363 -13.80 -11.11 7.75
CA LEU A 363 -15.07 -10.38 7.64
C LEU A 363 -15.31 -9.87 6.20
N PHE A 364 -14.30 -9.26 5.59
CA PHE A 364 -14.39 -8.80 4.21
C PHE A 364 -14.56 -9.96 3.23
N ILE A 365 -13.75 -11.01 3.37
CA ILE A 365 -13.80 -12.20 2.50
C ILE A 365 -15.16 -12.89 2.60
N ILE A 366 -15.70 -13.04 3.82
CA ILE A 366 -17.04 -13.60 4.05
C ILE A 366 -18.10 -12.77 3.33
N SER A 367 -18.06 -11.45 3.50
CA SER A 367 -19.04 -10.54 2.89
C SER A 367 -18.94 -10.54 1.36
N ALA A 368 -17.72 -10.45 0.83
CA ALA A 368 -17.45 -10.42 -0.61
C ALA A 368 -17.79 -11.75 -1.29
N SER A 369 -17.52 -12.89 -0.64
CA SER A 369 -17.86 -14.22 -1.17
C SER A 369 -19.38 -14.40 -1.23
N TYR A 370 -20.10 -13.96 -0.20
CA TYR A 370 -21.56 -14.09 -0.17
C TYR A 370 -22.24 -13.20 -1.20
N VAL A 371 -21.84 -11.92 -1.30
CA VAL A 371 -22.33 -11.01 -2.35
C VAL A 371 -21.94 -11.53 -3.74
N GLY A 372 -20.70 -11.98 -3.89
CA GLY A 372 -20.18 -12.59 -5.13
C GLY A 372 -20.98 -13.81 -5.57
N ALA A 373 -21.47 -14.61 -4.63
CA ALA A 373 -22.31 -15.77 -4.94
C ALA A 373 -23.67 -15.38 -5.53
N TYR A 374 -24.31 -14.32 -5.02
CA TYR A 374 -25.52 -13.78 -5.65
C TYR A 374 -25.21 -13.20 -7.04
N LEU A 375 -24.12 -12.46 -7.16
CA LEU A 375 -23.71 -11.90 -8.45
C LEU A 375 -23.48 -13.01 -9.49
N LEU A 376 -22.74 -14.07 -9.17
CA LEU A 376 -22.52 -15.17 -10.09
C LEU A 376 -23.80 -15.95 -10.39
N ARG A 377 -24.65 -16.17 -9.38
CA ARG A 377 -25.91 -16.91 -9.57
C ARG A 377 -26.88 -16.19 -10.51
N TYR A 378 -26.97 -14.88 -10.42
CA TYR A 378 -27.93 -14.06 -11.16
C TYR A 378 -27.30 -13.30 -12.33
N GLU A 379 -26.20 -13.84 -12.89
CA GLU A 379 -25.51 -13.28 -14.06
C GLU A 379 -25.15 -11.79 -13.90
N GLY A 380 -24.90 -11.41 -12.65
CA GLY A 380 -24.51 -10.09 -12.23
C GLY A 380 -25.65 -9.12 -11.90
N ILE A 381 -26.89 -9.50 -12.12
CA ILE A 381 -28.04 -8.62 -11.92
C ILE A 381 -28.59 -8.79 -10.50
N LEU A 382 -28.41 -7.76 -9.66
CA LEU A 382 -29.03 -7.69 -8.33
C LEU A 382 -30.41 -7.02 -8.44
N VAL A 383 -31.44 -7.86 -8.60
CA VAL A 383 -32.83 -7.42 -8.46
C VAL A 383 -33.08 -6.95 -7.01
N PRO A 384 -33.93 -5.93 -6.76
CA PRO A 384 -34.18 -5.41 -5.40
C PRO A 384 -34.53 -6.48 -4.36
N VAL A 385 -35.24 -7.54 -4.78
CA VAL A 385 -35.54 -8.70 -3.93
C VAL A 385 -34.25 -9.37 -3.44
N ASN A 386 -33.30 -9.67 -4.34
CA ASN A 386 -32.02 -10.29 -4.00
C ASN A 386 -31.17 -9.38 -3.10
N ALA A 387 -31.15 -8.07 -3.38
CA ALA A 387 -30.43 -7.11 -2.55
C ALA A 387 -30.99 -7.08 -1.12
N ARG A 388 -32.31 -7.13 -0.96
CA ARG A 388 -32.96 -7.22 0.36
C ARG A 388 -32.60 -8.51 1.09
N LEU A 389 -32.65 -9.67 0.40
CA LEU A 389 -32.25 -10.95 0.98
C LEU A 389 -30.79 -10.92 1.47
N ILE A 390 -29.88 -10.31 0.72
CA ILE A 390 -28.48 -10.14 1.15
C ILE A 390 -28.41 -9.31 2.43
N VAL A 391 -29.06 -8.14 2.47
CA VAL A 391 -29.01 -7.24 3.64
C VAL A 391 -29.59 -7.90 4.89
N GLU A 392 -30.68 -8.65 4.77
CA GLU A 392 -31.33 -9.34 5.90
C GLU A 392 -30.49 -10.54 6.41
N SER A 393 -29.86 -11.30 5.50
CA SER A 393 -29.12 -12.52 5.87
C SER A 393 -27.64 -12.30 6.21
N LEU A 394 -26.99 -11.27 5.65
CA LEU A 394 -25.55 -11.06 5.78
C LEU A 394 -25.06 -10.92 7.24
N PRO A 395 -25.73 -10.18 8.14
CA PRO A 395 -25.30 -10.10 9.54
C PRO A 395 -25.27 -11.46 10.24
N ILE A 396 -26.28 -12.30 10.00
CA ILE A 396 -26.39 -13.65 10.57
C ILE A 396 -25.27 -14.54 10.03
N ILE A 397 -25.03 -14.49 8.71
CA ILE A 397 -23.95 -15.23 8.05
C ILE A 397 -22.58 -14.83 8.59
N ILE A 398 -22.34 -13.53 8.77
CA ILE A 398 -21.08 -13.02 9.33
C ILE A 398 -20.86 -13.58 10.74
N ILE A 399 -21.88 -13.50 11.61
CA ILE A 399 -21.78 -13.99 12.99
C ILE A 399 -21.46 -15.49 12.98
N ILE A 400 -22.22 -16.30 12.26
CA ILE A 400 -22.03 -17.76 12.20
C ILE A 400 -20.63 -18.10 11.68
N LYS A 401 -20.23 -17.52 10.54
CA LYS A 401 -18.93 -17.83 9.91
C LYS A 401 -17.76 -17.41 10.79
N LEU A 402 -17.80 -16.23 11.40
CA LEU A 402 -16.75 -15.78 12.34
C LEU A 402 -16.68 -16.67 13.59
N SER A 403 -17.82 -17.08 14.15
CA SER A 403 -17.87 -18.01 15.29
C SER A 403 -17.20 -19.35 14.96
N PHE A 404 -17.47 -19.92 13.80
CA PHE A 404 -16.83 -21.17 13.37
C PHE A 404 -15.34 -21.00 13.07
N PHE A 405 -14.94 -19.90 12.42
CA PHE A 405 -13.52 -19.61 12.18
C PHE A 405 -12.76 -19.52 13.51
N TYR A 406 -13.38 -18.91 14.53
CA TYR A 406 -12.83 -18.86 15.87
C TYR A 406 -12.74 -20.25 16.53
N SER A 407 -13.83 -21.02 16.53
CA SER A 407 -13.90 -22.35 17.16
C SER A 407 -12.94 -23.37 16.53
N PHE A 408 -12.78 -23.35 15.20
CA PHE A 408 -11.82 -24.18 14.48
C PHE A 408 -10.38 -23.67 14.53
N GLY A 409 -10.12 -22.57 15.26
CA GLY A 409 -8.76 -22.12 15.55
C GLY A 409 -8.07 -21.35 14.40
N LEU A 410 -8.82 -20.82 13.44
CA LEU A 410 -8.24 -20.07 12.30
C LEU A 410 -7.51 -18.79 12.71
N TYR A 411 -7.80 -18.27 13.91
CA TYR A 411 -7.12 -17.11 14.54
C TYR A 411 -6.13 -17.51 15.63
N LYS A 412 -5.88 -18.81 15.81
CA LYS A 412 -4.82 -19.34 16.68
C LYS A 412 -3.54 -19.63 15.88
N ALA A 413 -3.70 -20.02 14.61
CA ALA A 413 -2.60 -20.25 13.68
C ALA A 413 -1.99 -18.91 13.21
N VAL A 414 -0.66 -18.79 13.30
CA VAL A 414 0.05 -17.65 12.71
C VAL A 414 0.14 -17.91 11.21
N TRP A 415 -0.52 -17.08 10.40
CA TRP A 415 -0.61 -17.27 8.94
C TRP A 415 0.76 -17.38 8.23
N GLU A 416 1.82 -16.87 8.87
CA GLU A 416 3.21 -16.95 8.40
C GLU A 416 3.80 -18.36 8.41
N TYR A 417 3.18 -19.31 9.11
CA TYR A 417 3.57 -20.72 9.20
C TYR A 417 2.48 -21.65 8.66
N ALA A 418 1.53 -21.11 7.90
CA ALA A 418 0.39 -21.87 7.41
C ALA A 418 0.84 -23.10 6.62
N GLY A 419 0.52 -24.27 7.17
CA GLY A 419 0.88 -25.58 6.62
C GLY A 419 -0.34 -26.34 6.08
N PHE A 420 -0.13 -27.60 5.70
CA PHE A 420 -1.23 -28.48 5.27
C PHE A 420 -2.30 -28.65 6.35
N HIS A 421 -1.92 -28.63 7.63
CA HIS A 421 -2.87 -28.72 8.74
C HIS A 421 -3.85 -27.54 8.78
N ASP A 422 -3.40 -26.33 8.46
CA ASP A 422 -4.25 -25.14 8.45
C ASP A 422 -5.26 -25.18 7.30
N LEU A 423 -4.89 -25.75 6.16
CA LEU A 423 -5.81 -25.96 5.04
C LEU A 423 -7.00 -26.84 5.45
N PHE A 424 -6.74 -27.93 6.18
CA PHE A 424 -7.82 -28.78 6.71
C PHE A 424 -8.71 -28.05 7.72
N ASN A 425 -8.13 -27.19 8.57
CA ASN A 425 -8.91 -26.38 9.50
C ASN A 425 -9.80 -25.36 8.78
N VAL A 426 -9.31 -24.74 7.70
CA VAL A 426 -10.09 -23.85 6.83
C VAL A 426 -11.24 -24.61 6.17
N ILE A 427 -10.98 -25.77 5.57
CA ILE A 427 -12.01 -26.61 4.94
C ILE A 427 -13.14 -26.95 5.94
N LYS A 428 -12.77 -27.40 7.14
CA LYS A 428 -13.75 -27.69 8.21
C LYS A 428 -14.54 -26.43 8.58
N ALA A 429 -13.85 -25.33 8.89
CA ALA A 429 -14.50 -24.08 9.32
C ALA A 429 -15.48 -23.54 8.28
N VAL A 430 -15.09 -23.50 7.00
CA VAL A 430 -15.95 -23.03 5.90
C VAL A 430 -17.14 -23.98 5.68
N THR A 431 -16.92 -25.28 5.73
CA THR A 431 -17.99 -26.26 5.51
C THR A 431 -19.03 -26.24 6.63
N PHE A 432 -18.60 -26.32 7.89
CA PHE A 432 -19.52 -26.28 9.03
C PHE A 432 -20.25 -24.94 9.13
N SER A 433 -19.56 -23.82 8.92
CA SER A 433 -20.21 -22.51 8.93
C SER A 433 -21.23 -22.32 7.81
N CYS A 434 -20.98 -22.85 6.61
CA CYS A 434 -21.94 -22.79 5.51
C CYS A 434 -23.18 -23.64 5.82
N ILE A 435 -23.00 -24.86 6.33
CA ILE A 435 -24.13 -25.73 6.74
C ILE A 435 -24.96 -25.04 7.84
N SER A 436 -24.32 -24.50 8.87
CA SER A 436 -25.02 -23.78 9.94
C SER A 436 -25.70 -22.50 9.45
N SER A 437 -25.13 -21.80 8.48
CA SER A 437 -25.76 -20.63 7.85
C SER A 437 -27.04 -21.03 7.12
N ILE A 438 -27.03 -22.12 6.35
CA ILE A 438 -28.22 -22.66 5.69
C ILE A 438 -29.28 -23.01 6.73
N ILE A 439 -28.92 -23.76 7.78
CA ILE A 439 -29.82 -24.16 8.86
C ILE A 439 -30.45 -22.92 9.52
N ALA A 440 -29.65 -21.92 9.89
CA ALA A 440 -30.16 -20.69 10.50
C ALA A 440 -31.15 -19.95 9.59
N LEU A 441 -30.88 -19.87 8.28
CA LEU A 441 -31.78 -19.24 7.33
C LEU A 441 -33.06 -20.05 7.07
N VAL A 442 -33.02 -21.39 7.19
CA VAL A 442 -34.24 -22.23 7.23
C VAL A 442 -35.10 -21.86 8.41
N PHE A 443 -34.54 -21.81 9.61
CA PHE A 443 -35.31 -21.55 10.82
C PHE A 443 -35.85 -20.12 10.89
N LEU A 444 -35.05 -19.13 10.50
CA LEU A 444 -35.40 -17.71 10.64
C LEU A 444 -36.27 -17.19 9.48
N PHE A 445 -35.99 -17.61 8.24
CA PHE A 445 -36.62 -17.06 7.03
C PHE A 445 -37.33 -18.11 6.18
N ARG A 446 -37.36 -19.38 6.60
CA ARG A 446 -37.94 -20.51 5.85
C ARG A 446 -37.38 -20.66 4.43
N ILE A 447 -36.19 -20.11 4.15
CA ILE A 447 -35.55 -20.08 2.83
C ILE A 447 -36.45 -19.50 1.72
N GLN A 448 -37.49 -18.73 2.04
CA GLN A 448 -38.34 -18.13 1.00
C GLN A 448 -37.54 -17.14 0.15
N GLY A 449 -37.44 -17.40 -1.15
CA GLY A 449 -36.69 -16.58 -2.10
C GLY A 449 -35.18 -16.86 -2.18
N TYR A 450 -34.61 -17.72 -1.33
CA TYR A 450 -33.18 -18.03 -1.36
C TYR A 450 -32.87 -19.18 -2.34
N SER A 451 -31.95 -18.94 -3.28
CA SER A 451 -31.49 -19.96 -4.22
C SER A 451 -30.44 -20.88 -3.57
N ARG A 452 -30.66 -22.20 -3.63
CA ARG A 452 -29.72 -23.22 -3.10
C ARG A 452 -28.32 -23.13 -3.72
N ALA A 453 -28.26 -22.76 -5.00
CA ALA A 453 -27.01 -22.60 -5.73
C ALA A 453 -26.13 -21.46 -5.16
N VAL A 454 -26.73 -20.43 -4.55
CA VAL A 454 -25.96 -19.35 -3.92
C VAL A 454 -25.09 -19.89 -2.79
N PHE A 455 -25.62 -20.78 -1.95
CA PHE A 455 -24.83 -21.34 -0.84
C PHE A 455 -23.68 -22.22 -1.32
N VAL A 456 -23.87 -22.97 -2.42
CA VAL A 456 -22.81 -23.79 -3.02
C VAL A 456 -21.71 -22.90 -3.61
N ILE A 457 -22.09 -21.83 -4.31
CA ILE A 457 -21.14 -20.87 -4.88
C ILE A 457 -20.41 -20.12 -3.76
N ASP A 458 -21.13 -19.67 -2.73
CA ASP A 458 -20.54 -19.00 -1.57
C ASP A 458 -19.54 -19.90 -0.84
N TRP A 459 -19.85 -21.19 -0.63
CA TRP A 459 -18.92 -22.15 -0.05
C TRP A 459 -17.63 -22.26 -0.87
N LEU A 460 -17.73 -22.37 -2.20
CA LEU A 460 -16.58 -22.48 -3.09
C LEU A 460 -15.74 -21.19 -3.10
N LEU A 461 -16.40 -20.02 -3.22
CA LEU A 461 -15.74 -18.72 -3.21
C LEU A 461 -15.03 -18.46 -1.88
N LEU A 462 -15.73 -18.71 -0.76
CA LEU A 462 -15.19 -18.50 0.57
C LEU A 462 -14.01 -19.42 0.85
N LEU A 463 -14.10 -20.70 0.48
CA LEU A 463 -13.01 -21.65 0.65
C LEU A 463 -11.76 -21.21 -0.12
N THR A 464 -11.94 -20.81 -1.39
CA THR A 464 -10.87 -20.36 -2.26
C THR A 464 -10.24 -19.07 -1.74
N ALA A 465 -11.06 -18.08 -1.39
CA ALA A 465 -10.59 -16.78 -0.93
C ALA A 465 -9.91 -16.86 0.46
N ALA A 466 -10.48 -17.61 1.42
CA ALA A 466 -9.90 -17.79 2.74
C ALA A 466 -8.58 -18.58 2.71
N SER A 467 -8.45 -19.56 1.82
CA SER A 467 -7.20 -20.30 1.63
C SER A 467 -6.16 -19.45 0.91
N GLY A 468 -6.55 -18.77 -0.17
CA GLY A 468 -5.69 -17.87 -0.94
C GLY A 468 -5.15 -16.72 -0.09
N ALA A 469 -5.98 -16.13 0.78
CA ALA A 469 -5.58 -15.12 1.75
C ALA A 469 -4.36 -15.52 2.60
N ARG A 470 -4.41 -16.74 3.15
CA ARG A 470 -3.36 -17.29 4.01
C ARG A 470 -2.11 -17.62 3.19
N PHE A 471 -2.29 -18.18 2.00
CA PHE A 471 -1.19 -18.48 1.09
C PHE A 471 -0.46 -17.21 0.62
N VAL A 472 -1.18 -16.16 0.24
CA VAL A 472 -0.61 -14.87 -0.17
C VAL A 472 0.23 -14.26 0.96
N MET A 473 -0.27 -14.29 2.19
CA MET A 473 0.48 -13.79 3.35
C MET A 473 1.74 -14.61 3.64
N ARG A 474 1.71 -15.93 3.41
CA ARG A 474 2.90 -16.77 3.47
C ARG A 474 3.91 -16.43 2.36
N MET A 475 3.44 -16.32 1.11
CA MET A 475 4.27 -15.96 -0.05
C MET A 475 4.93 -14.60 0.13
N PHE A 476 4.22 -13.61 0.67
CA PHE A 476 4.79 -12.30 0.96
C PHE A 476 5.97 -12.39 1.94
N ARG A 477 5.92 -13.26 2.95
CA ARG A 477 7.05 -13.49 3.85
C ARG A 477 8.24 -14.13 3.12
N GLU A 478 7.98 -15.17 2.32
CA GLU A 478 9.04 -15.87 1.57
C GLU A 478 9.71 -14.94 0.56
N TYR A 479 8.94 -14.10 -0.14
CA TYR A 479 9.45 -13.15 -1.12
C TYR A 479 10.20 -11.97 -0.49
N PHE A 480 9.62 -11.36 0.55
CA PHE A 480 10.25 -10.27 1.28
C PHE A 480 11.19 -10.76 2.37
N ASN A 481 11.74 -11.97 2.20
CA ASN A 481 12.60 -12.68 3.13
C ASN A 481 13.39 -11.66 3.96
N PHE A 482 12.96 -11.46 5.21
CA PHE A 482 13.52 -10.50 6.14
C PHE A 482 14.90 -10.99 6.63
N ASP A 483 15.67 -11.60 5.75
CA ASP A 483 17.08 -11.85 5.92
C ASP A 483 17.71 -10.46 5.93
N SER A 484 17.96 -9.94 7.12
CA SER A 484 18.79 -8.78 7.30
C SER A 484 20.08 -9.01 6.52
N LYS A 485 20.29 -8.24 5.44
CA LYS A 485 21.58 -8.18 4.74
C LYS A 485 22.72 -7.67 5.64
N SER A 486 22.46 -7.42 6.91
CA SER A 486 23.43 -7.08 7.94
C SER A 486 23.68 -8.29 8.83
N GLY A 487 24.90 -8.81 8.76
CA GLY A 487 25.35 -9.93 9.58
C GLY A 487 26.65 -10.48 9.06
N LYS A 488 27.32 -11.31 9.86
CA LYS A 488 28.51 -12.04 9.44
C LYS A 488 28.11 -13.03 8.34
N ARG A 489 28.81 -13.02 7.22
CA ARG A 489 28.60 -13.95 6.10
C ARG A 489 29.08 -15.32 6.51
N ILE A 490 28.18 -16.29 6.50
CA ILE A 490 28.47 -17.65 6.94
C ILE A 490 28.39 -18.66 5.80
N LEU A 491 29.19 -19.70 5.93
CA LEU A 491 29.18 -20.88 5.07
C LEU A 491 28.79 -22.08 5.93
N ILE A 492 27.81 -22.87 5.49
CA ILE A 492 27.33 -24.03 6.24
C ILE A 492 27.89 -25.30 5.60
N MET A 493 28.70 -26.06 6.34
CA MET A 493 29.25 -27.32 5.89
C MET A 493 28.35 -28.48 6.31
N GLY A 494 27.82 -29.22 5.34
CA GLY A 494 26.81 -30.27 5.48
C GLY A 494 25.46 -29.83 4.94
N ALA A 495 25.10 -30.26 3.73
CA ALA A 495 23.79 -30.01 3.12
C ALA A 495 22.83 -31.19 3.37
N GLY A 496 22.77 -31.66 4.62
CA GLY A 496 21.83 -32.68 5.11
C GLY A 496 20.84 -32.08 6.11
N ASP A 497 20.11 -32.93 6.83
CA ASP A 497 19.05 -32.50 7.77
C ASP A 497 19.58 -31.57 8.88
N ALA A 498 20.78 -31.82 9.39
CA ALA A 498 21.41 -30.97 10.40
C ALA A 498 21.75 -29.55 9.87
N GLY A 499 22.25 -29.45 8.63
CA GLY A 499 22.51 -28.17 7.98
C GLY A 499 21.24 -27.41 7.61
N GLU A 500 20.20 -28.14 7.21
CA GLU A 500 18.87 -27.59 6.97
C GLU A 500 18.26 -27.01 8.25
N TYR A 501 18.34 -27.76 9.35
CA TYR A 501 17.87 -27.32 10.66
C TYR A 501 18.66 -26.11 11.18
N LEU A 502 19.98 -26.10 11.01
CA LEU A 502 20.82 -24.97 11.36
C LEU A 502 20.42 -23.71 10.58
N LEU A 503 20.21 -23.83 9.27
CA LEU A 503 19.75 -22.73 8.43
C LEU A 503 18.38 -22.20 8.89
N ARG A 504 17.45 -23.10 9.21
CA ARG A 504 16.13 -22.71 9.76
C ARG A 504 16.28 -21.97 11.08
N GLY A 505 17.09 -22.46 12.01
CA GLY A 505 17.32 -21.83 13.31
C GLY A 505 17.92 -20.44 13.19
N ILE A 506 18.93 -20.26 12.32
CA ILE A 506 19.55 -18.96 12.04
C ILE A 506 18.53 -17.97 11.47
N ARG A 507 17.66 -18.41 10.56
CA ARG A 507 16.59 -17.57 10.00
C ARG A 507 15.49 -17.23 11.01
N TYR A 508 15.22 -18.13 11.93
CA TYR A 508 14.16 -17.94 12.93
C TYR A 508 14.60 -17.00 14.05
N ASN A 509 15.86 -17.08 14.49
CA ASN A 509 16.39 -16.29 15.58
C ASN A 509 17.03 -14.99 15.06
N ARG A 510 16.21 -13.94 14.92
CA ARG A 510 16.65 -12.61 14.45
C ARG A 510 17.71 -11.91 15.30
N LYS A 511 18.03 -12.41 16.50
CA LYS A 511 19.17 -11.91 17.30
C LYS A 511 20.50 -12.35 16.71
N LEU A 512 20.52 -13.49 16.00
CA LEU A 512 21.68 -14.00 15.31
C LEU A 512 21.90 -13.17 14.05
N SER A 513 22.91 -12.28 14.08
CA SER A 513 23.29 -11.44 12.95
C SER A 513 24.18 -12.22 11.97
N TYR A 514 23.62 -13.26 11.33
CA TYR A 514 24.31 -14.08 10.32
C TYR A 514 23.63 -14.02 8.96
N MET A 515 24.43 -14.08 7.89
CA MET A 515 23.97 -14.10 6.50
C MET A 515 24.47 -15.39 5.82
N PRO A 516 23.61 -16.40 5.62
CA PRO A 516 23.98 -17.63 4.93
C PRO A 516 24.29 -17.37 3.45
N VAL A 517 25.53 -17.61 3.05
CA VAL A 517 26.00 -17.37 1.67
C VAL A 517 25.87 -18.63 0.82
N GLY A 518 26.13 -19.80 1.41
CA GLY A 518 26.09 -21.06 0.70
C GLY A 518 26.31 -22.26 1.61
N PHE A 519 25.94 -23.43 1.08
CA PHE A 519 26.29 -24.72 1.66
C PHE A 519 27.52 -25.31 0.96
N ILE A 520 28.28 -26.09 1.73
CA ILE A 520 29.31 -26.99 1.24
C ILE A 520 28.92 -28.41 1.59
N ASP A 521 29.01 -29.31 0.63
CA ASP A 521 28.76 -30.75 0.85
C ASP A 521 29.71 -31.52 -0.07
N ASP A 522 30.28 -32.61 0.40
CA ASP A 522 31.20 -33.41 -0.42
C ASP A 522 30.46 -34.31 -1.42
N ASN A 523 29.14 -34.48 -1.25
CA ASN A 523 28.32 -35.16 -2.25
C ASN A 523 28.10 -34.27 -3.48
N LEU A 524 28.78 -34.63 -4.57
CA LEU A 524 28.71 -33.95 -5.87
C LEU A 524 27.29 -33.89 -6.46
N GLU A 525 26.41 -34.84 -6.16
CA GLU A 525 25.03 -34.86 -6.68
C GLU A 525 24.17 -33.70 -6.13
N LYS A 526 24.59 -33.14 -5.00
CA LYS A 526 23.90 -32.02 -4.35
C LYS A 526 24.38 -30.66 -4.87
N HIS A 527 25.52 -30.59 -5.56
CA HIS A 527 26.07 -29.33 -6.05
C HIS A 527 25.13 -28.66 -7.06
N GLY A 528 25.02 -27.33 -6.99
CA GLY A 528 24.10 -26.57 -7.83
C GLY A 528 22.62 -26.64 -7.43
N ARG A 529 22.26 -27.42 -6.41
CA ARG A 529 20.93 -27.38 -5.79
C ARG A 529 20.87 -26.33 -4.68
N ASN A 530 19.66 -25.96 -4.28
CA ASN A 530 19.42 -24.96 -3.23
C ASN A 530 18.62 -25.55 -2.07
N ILE A 531 18.97 -25.17 -0.85
CA ILE A 531 18.20 -25.46 0.37
C ILE A 531 17.66 -24.13 0.90
N HIS A 532 16.33 -23.97 0.91
CA HIS A 532 15.64 -22.72 1.28
C HIS A 532 16.19 -21.46 0.57
N GLY A 533 16.60 -21.59 -0.70
CA GLY A 533 17.17 -20.49 -1.49
C GLY A 533 18.66 -20.21 -1.26
N VAL A 534 19.34 -20.99 -0.41
CA VAL A 534 20.79 -20.94 -0.23
C VAL A 534 21.43 -22.03 -1.10
N PRO A 535 22.36 -21.68 -2.02
CA PRO A 535 22.94 -22.63 -2.96
C PRO A 535 24.00 -23.53 -2.32
N ILE A 536 24.13 -24.75 -2.83
CA ILE A 536 25.23 -25.68 -2.52
C ILE A 536 26.35 -25.43 -3.53
N ILE A 537 27.41 -24.75 -3.07
CA ILE A 537 28.38 -24.04 -3.93
C ILE A 537 29.74 -24.72 -4.08
N GLY A 538 29.95 -25.87 -3.43
CA GLY A 538 31.16 -26.66 -3.62
C GLY A 538 31.39 -27.70 -2.53
N SER A 539 32.58 -28.29 -2.56
CA SER A 539 33.10 -29.27 -1.59
C SER A 539 34.04 -28.60 -0.58
N ARG A 540 34.52 -29.36 0.42
CA ARG A 540 35.50 -28.87 1.41
C ARG A 540 36.77 -28.28 0.79
N HIS A 541 37.21 -28.82 -0.35
CA HIS A 541 38.41 -28.33 -1.04
C HIS A 541 38.24 -26.94 -1.68
N ASN A 542 36.98 -26.51 -1.88
CA ASN A 542 36.68 -25.21 -2.46
C ASN A 542 36.63 -24.09 -1.40
N ILE A 543 36.70 -24.40 -0.10
CA ILE A 543 36.58 -23.42 1.00
C ILE A 543 37.51 -22.20 0.78
N PRO A 544 38.83 -22.34 0.51
CA PRO A 544 39.71 -21.19 0.38
C PRO A 544 39.31 -20.22 -0.76
N GLN A 545 38.85 -20.79 -1.89
CA GLN A 545 38.41 -20.02 -3.05
C GLN A 545 37.07 -19.32 -2.78
N LEU A 546 36.13 -20.03 -2.16
CA LEU A 546 34.79 -19.53 -1.84
C LEU A 546 34.85 -18.40 -0.80
N VAL A 547 35.74 -18.53 0.19
CA VAL A 547 35.94 -17.53 1.24
C VAL A 547 36.40 -16.21 0.67
N LYS A 548 37.38 -16.23 -0.25
CA LYS A 548 37.84 -15.01 -0.93
C LYS A 548 36.76 -14.43 -1.86
N LYS A 549 36.11 -15.29 -2.65
CA LYS A 549 35.11 -14.89 -3.65
C LYS A 549 33.89 -14.24 -3.01
N TYR A 550 33.38 -14.81 -1.92
CA TYR A 550 32.15 -14.35 -1.28
C TYR A 550 32.38 -13.60 0.04
N LYS A 551 33.65 -13.40 0.44
CA LYS A 551 34.07 -12.71 1.66
C LYS A 551 33.45 -13.30 2.93
N ILE A 552 33.54 -14.61 3.09
CA ILE A 552 32.97 -15.35 4.23
C ILE A 552 33.69 -14.95 5.52
N ASP A 553 32.92 -14.73 6.59
CA ASP A 553 33.41 -14.33 7.91
C ASP A 553 33.49 -15.54 8.87
N GLU A 554 32.53 -16.47 8.81
CA GLU A 554 32.50 -17.67 9.66
C GLU A 554 32.08 -18.95 8.89
N LEU A 555 32.55 -20.12 9.33
CA LEU A 555 32.15 -21.43 8.79
C LEU A 555 31.49 -22.26 9.90
N PHE A 556 30.29 -22.76 9.62
CA PHE A 556 29.52 -23.56 10.56
C PHE A 556 29.49 -25.03 10.13
N LEU A 557 29.93 -25.91 11.02
CA LEU A 557 29.88 -27.35 10.79
C LEU A 557 28.54 -27.92 11.25
N ALA A 558 27.80 -28.50 10.30
CA ALA A 558 26.51 -29.15 10.49
C ALA A 558 26.53 -30.61 10.03
N ILE A 559 27.63 -31.32 10.35
CA ILE A 559 27.79 -32.77 10.11
C ILE A 559 28.11 -33.41 11.47
N PRO A 560 27.09 -33.82 12.26
CA PRO A 560 27.30 -34.36 13.61
C PRO A 560 28.13 -35.64 13.64
N SER A 561 28.11 -36.41 12.55
CA SER A 561 28.78 -37.71 12.41
C SER A 561 30.17 -37.62 11.78
N MET A 562 30.77 -36.43 11.71
CA MET A 562 32.09 -36.24 11.12
C MET A 562 33.19 -36.83 12.02
N ASN A 563 34.17 -37.51 11.41
CA ASN A 563 35.32 -38.05 12.12
C ASN A 563 36.33 -36.96 12.54
N ASP A 564 37.09 -37.21 13.60
CA ASP A 564 38.02 -36.23 14.19
C ASP A 564 39.11 -35.77 13.21
N ALA A 565 39.60 -36.67 12.34
CA ALA A 565 40.58 -36.34 11.31
C ALA A 565 40.05 -35.33 10.27
N SER A 566 38.80 -35.47 9.79
CA SER A 566 38.21 -34.46 8.89
C SER A 566 37.93 -33.15 9.63
N HIS A 567 37.63 -33.23 10.92
CA HIS A 567 37.37 -32.06 11.73
C HIS A 567 38.62 -31.18 11.87
N GLU A 568 39.78 -31.79 12.19
CA GLU A 568 41.08 -31.10 12.23
C GLU A 568 41.43 -30.48 10.88
N GLU A 569 41.27 -31.23 9.79
CA GLU A 569 41.52 -30.75 8.42
C GLU A 569 40.73 -29.46 8.11
N ILE A 570 39.44 -29.41 8.48
CA ILE A 570 38.59 -28.24 8.23
C ILE A 570 38.99 -27.06 9.13
N MET A 571 39.37 -27.31 10.38
CA MET A 571 39.86 -26.26 11.28
C MET A 571 41.17 -25.65 10.75
N ASP A 572 42.07 -26.47 10.21
CA ASP A 572 43.33 -26.01 9.63
C ASP A 572 43.09 -25.16 8.39
N ILE A 573 42.17 -25.59 7.51
CA ILE A 573 41.74 -24.81 6.35
C ILE A 573 41.14 -23.46 6.79
N CYS A 574 40.31 -23.44 7.84
CA CYS A 574 39.70 -22.21 8.35
C CYS A 574 40.74 -21.27 8.96
N SER A 575 41.65 -21.80 9.79
CA SER A 575 42.72 -21.04 10.45
C SER A 575 43.67 -20.43 9.44
N SER A 576 44.04 -21.18 8.41
CA SER A 576 44.90 -20.71 7.30
C SER A 576 44.28 -19.59 6.46
N ASN A 577 42.95 -19.40 6.55
CA ASN A 577 42.21 -18.39 5.80
C ASN A 577 41.57 -17.32 6.69
N ASN A 578 41.92 -17.25 7.99
CA ASN A 578 41.37 -16.30 8.97
C ASN A 578 39.83 -16.31 9.10
N ILE A 579 39.23 -17.50 9.10
CA ILE A 579 37.77 -17.68 9.24
C ILE A 579 37.47 -18.27 10.62
N VAL A 580 36.46 -17.75 11.30
CA VAL A 580 36.01 -18.33 12.58
C VAL A 580 35.23 -19.62 12.31
N PHE A 581 35.69 -20.73 12.86
CA PHE A 581 35.02 -22.02 12.79
C PHE A 581 34.12 -22.22 14.02
N LYS A 582 32.87 -22.69 13.82
CA LYS A 582 31.93 -23.04 14.91
C LYS A 582 31.21 -24.35 14.61
N LYS A 583 30.97 -25.15 15.65
CA LYS A 583 30.06 -26.29 15.56
C LYS A 583 28.62 -25.84 15.70
N MET A 584 27.70 -26.62 15.15
CA MET A 584 26.26 -26.43 15.36
C MET A 584 25.88 -26.37 16.86
N SER A 585 26.57 -27.12 17.72
CA SER A 585 26.38 -27.10 19.19
C SER A 585 26.73 -25.76 19.84
N ASP A 586 27.61 -24.97 19.22
CA ASP A 586 28.14 -23.74 19.80
C ASP A 586 27.24 -22.53 19.48
N ILE A 587 26.16 -22.78 18.74
CA ILE A 587 25.24 -21.75 18.27
C ILE A 587 23.94 -21.89 19.05
N ALA A 588 23.65 -20.90 19.90
CA ALA A 588 22.36 -20.79 20.56
C ALA A 588 21.27 -20.43 19.55
N LEU A 589 20.67 -21.45 18.93
CA LEU A 589 19.62 -21.29 17.91
C LEU A 589 18.27 -20.87 18.50
N TRP A 590 18.05 -21.07 19.81
CA TRP A 590 16.77 -20.85 20.50
C TRP A 590 16.91 -19.95 21.72
#